data_AF-A0A529APH4-F1
#
_entry.id   AF-A0A529APH4-F1
#
_cell.length_a   1.000
_cell.length_b   1.000
_cell.length_c   1.000
_cell.angle_alpha   90.00
_cell.angle_beta   90.00
_cell.angle_gamma   90.00
#
_symmetry.space_group_name_H-M   'P 1'
#
loop_
_entity.id
_entity.type
_entity.pdbx_description
1 polymer ?
#
loop_
_entity_poly.entity_id
_entity_poly.type
_entity_poly.pdbx_seq_one_letter_code
_entity_poly.pdbx_strand_id
1 'polypeptide(L)'
;MDSVELARQVAAALHARLVASGADPWSPYDFAIAEAKRRGIDVERTAAGAAILNGGRATFVAADDLILHESGGSPFEQAFLVAHEIGHVELGDDPEGEPVPTIDPSRAAEPSPVGMDRVVDYGRRQRREVQMDLFARELLLPRTLARALHIDEGLSASAIAAKIGAPFEIVAQQLFDALLLPPVPPATATTHVERPLNSLQASAAAHRGEAYLLEAGPGTGKTQTLIARVEGVLDEGVDPRRILLLTFSNKAAGEMAERIARKRPEAAAAMWIGTFHAFGLDIIRRFHIE
;
A
#
# COMPACT_ATOMS: atom_id res chain seq x y z
N MET A 1 -10.16 8.46 0.36
CA MET A 1 -8.70 8.25 0.41
C MET A 1 -8.36 7.21 -0.64
N ASP A 2 -7.23 7.35 -1.34
CA ASP A 2 -6.78 6.34 -2.31
C ASP A 2 -5.97 5.24 -1.59
N SER A 3 -5.95 4.05 -2.19
CA SER A 3 -5.13 2.87 -1.85
C SER A 3 -3.66 3.20 -1.58
N VAL A 4 -3.07 4.11 -2.37
CA VAL A 4 -1.70 4.61 -2.22
C VAL A 4 -1.51 5.40 -0.91
N GLU A 5 -2.48 6.24 -0.55
CA GLU A 5 -2.42 7.03 0.68
C GLU A 5 -2.69 6.15 1.92
N LEU A 6 -3.55 5.14 1.80
CA LEU A 6 -3.72 4.11 2.84
C LEU A 6 -2.41 3.34 3.08
N ALA A 7 -1.72 2.90 2.02
CA ALA A 7 -0.43 2.22 2.12
C ALA A 7 0.61 3.11 2.82
N ARG A 8 0.70 4.39 2.46
CA ARG A 8 1.56 5.37 3.17
C ARG A 8 1.22 5.50 4.65
N GLN A 9 -0.06 5.57 5.01
CA GLN A 9 -0.47 5.69 6.41
C GLN A 9 -0.12 4.44 7.23
N VAL A 10 -0.24 3.24 6.65
CA VAL A 10 0.25 2.00 7.26
C VAL A 10 1.78 2.06 7.44
N ALA A 11 2.54 2.35 6.39
CA ALA A 11 3.99 2.47 6.43
C ALA A 11 4.51 3.48 7.48
N ALA A 12 3.90 4.67 7.55
CA ALA A 12 4.24 5.68 8.55
C ALA A 12 3.90 5.24 9.99
N ALA A 13 2.82 4.48 10.18
CA ALA A 13 2.47 3.90 11.48
C ALA A 13 3.42 2.76 11.89
N LEU A 14 3.92 1.97 10.94
CA LEU A 14 4.98 0.98 11.18
C LEU A 14 6.30 1.67 11.57
N HIS A 15 6.73 2.70 10.82
CA HIS A 15 7.91 3.50 11.15
C HIS A 15 7.85 4.05 12.58
N ALA A 16 6.74 4.71 12.94
CA ALA A 16 6.57 5.28 14.28
C ALA A 16 6.62 4.22 15.39
N ARG A 17 6.10 3.01 15.13
CA ARG A 17 6.14 1.86 16.05
C ARG A 17 7.57 1.33 16.24
N LEU A 18 8.34 1.23 15.15
CA LEU A 18 9.74 0.77 15.16
C LEU A 18 10.63 1.72 15.95
N VAL A 19 10.53 3.02 15.68
CA VAL A 19 11.24 4.06 16.45
C VAL A 19 10.84 4.00 17.94
N ALA A 20 9.55 3.84 18.25
CA ALA A 20 9.09 3.68 19.63
C ALA A 20 9.60 2.39 20.33
N SER A 21 9.92 1.34 19.56
CA SER A 21 10.56 0.12 20.06
C SER A 21 12.09 0.21 20.18
N GLY A 22 12.69 1.36 19.82
CA GLY A 22 14.13 1.60 19.91
C GLY A 22 14.95 1.22 18.66
N ALA A 23 14.30 0.94 17.53
CA ALA A 23 15.00 0.78 16.25
C ALA A 23 15.49 2.15 15.74
N ASP A 24 16.72 2.19 15.22
CA ASP A 24 17.34 3.43 14.74
C ASP A 24 16.95 3.73 13.27
N PRO A 25 16.14 4.77 12.97
CA PRO A 25 15.77 5.11 11.60
C PRO A 25 16.96 5.64 10.78
N TRP A 26 18.11 5.92 11.40
CA TRP A 26 19.34 6.34 10.72
C TRP A 26 20.25 5.17 10.32
N SER A 27 19.88 3.91 10.65
CA SER A 27 20.42 2.71 9.99
C SER A 27 19.31 2.00 9.20
N PRO A 28 19.01 2.45 7.95
CA PRO A 28 17.83 1.99 7.21
C PRO A 28 17.75 0.47 7.03
N TYR A 29 18.91 -0.18 6.83
CA TYR A 29 18.97 -1.62 6.60
C TYR A 29 18.63 -2.41 7.86
N ASP A 30 19.20 -2.04 9.00
CA ASP A 30 18.88 -2.66 10.29
C ASP A 30 17.44 -2.34 10.72
N PHE A 31 16.94 -1.15 10.37
CA PHE A 31 15.55 -0.73 10.62
C PHE A 31 14.53 -1.58 9.85
N ALA A 32 14.79 -1.82 8.55
CA ALA A 32 13.96 -2.72 7.73
C ALA A 32 14.04 -4.18 8.24
N ILE A 33 15.24 -4.66 8.59
CA ILE A 33 15.43 -5.99 9.19
C ILE A 33 14.72 -6.12 10.54
N ALA A 34 14.67 -5.06 11.36
CA ALA A 34 13.97 -5.09 12.64
C ALA A 34 12.45 -5.31 12.45
N GLU A 35 11.86 -4.71 11.40
CA GLU A 35 10.45 -4.91 11.07
C GLU A 35 10.15 -6.31 10.50
N ALA A 36 11.03 -6.84 9.65
CA ALA A 36 10.94 -8.23 9.19
C ALA A 36 11.02 -9.21 10.39
N LYS A 37 12.03 -9.07 11.24
CA LYS A 37 12.19 -9.91 12.45
C LYS A 37 11.02 -9.79 13.42
N ARG A 38 10.41 -8.61 13.56
CA ARG A 38 9.19 -8.40 14.37
C ARG A 38 7.99 -9.21 13.86
N ARG A 39 7.99 -9.58 12.57
CA ARG A 39 6.98 -10.43 11.92
C ARG A 39 7.32 -11.93 11.97
N GLY A 40 8.51 -12.29 12.47
CA GLY A 40 9.05 -13.64 12.36
C GLY A 40 9.66 -13.94 10.99
N ILE A 41 9.95 -12.91 10.18
CA ILE A 41 10.48 -13.04 8.83
C ILE A 41 11.99 -12.86 8.86
N ASP A 42 12.72 -13.84 8.34
CA ASP A 42 14.16 -13.76 8.15
C ASP A 42 14.51 -12.96 6.89
N VAL A 43 15.73 -12.42 6.82
CA VAL A 43 16.19 -11.59 5.70
C VAL A 43 17.59 -12.04 5.29
N GLU A 44 17.70 -12.51 4.05
CA GLU A 44 18.97 -12.97 3.47
C GLU A 44 19.34 -12.22 2.19
N ARG A 45 20.66 -12.10 1.98
CA ARG A 45 21.26 -11.48 0.80
C ARG A 45 21.64 -12.55 -0.21
N THR A 46 21.27 -12.34 -1.47
CA THR A 46 21.66 -13.20 -2.58
C THR A 46 22.39 -12.42 -3.68
N ALA A 47 23.00 -13.12 -4.63
CA ALA A 47 23.65 -12.49 -5.78
C ALA A 47 22.62 -11.80 -6.68
N ALA A 48 22.98 -10.65 -7.26
CA ALA A 48 22.14 -9.97 -8.25
C ALA A 48 21.86 -10.90 -9.44
N GLY A 49 20.59 -10.99 -9.85
CA GLY A 49 20.15 -11.93 -10.90
C GLY A 49 20.15 -13.41 -10.52
N ALA A 50 20.25 -13.77 -9.23
CA ALA A 50 20.08 -15.15 -8.79
C ALA A 50 18.71 -15.71 -9.21
N ALA A 51 18.67 -16.97 -9.66
CA ALA A 51 17.47 -17.59 -10.21
C ALA A 51 16.27 -17.59 -9.24
N ILE A 52 16.53 -17.60 -7.93
CA ILE A 52 15.48 -17.53 -6.88
C ILE A 52 14.77 -16.17 -6.83
N LEU A 53 15.42 -15.08 -7.25
CA LEU A 53 14.78 -13.78 -7.43
C LEU A 53 13.91 -13.73 -8.70
N ASN A 54 13.99 -14.76 -9.55
CA ASN A 54 13.19 -14.91 -10.76
C ASN A 54 13.28 -13.70 -11.72
N GLY A 55 14.40 -12.97 -11.72
CA GLY A 55 14.58 -11.75 -12.53
C GLY A 55 14.13 -10.44 -11.86
N GLY A 56 13.54 -10.50 -10.66
CA GLY A 56 13.39 -9.36 -9.77
C GLY A 56 14.68 -9.04 -8.99
N ARG A 57 14.60 -8.05 -8.09
CA ARG A 57 15.71 -7.63 -7.19
C ARG A 57 15.50 -8.10 -5.73
N ALA A 58 14.27 -8.41 -5.36
CA ALA A 58 13.87 -9.01 -4.10
C ALA A 58 12.66 -9.93 -4.30
N THR A 59 12.38 -10.79 -3.33
CA THR A 59 11.18 -11.62 -3.27
C THR A 59 10.94 -12.15 -1.85
N PHE A 60 9.68 -12.23 -1.43
CA PHE A 60 9.25 -12.97 -0.24
C PHE A 60 8.95 -14.45 -0.55
N VAL A 61 9.68 -15.35 0.09
CA VAL A 61 9.50 -16.80 0.04
C VAL A 61 8.61 -17.24 1.19
N ALA A 62 7.30 -17.26 0.93
CA ALA A 62 6.26 -17.57 1.93
C ALA A 62 6.30 -18.99 2.52
N ALA A 63 7.10 -19.91 1.96
CA ALA A 63 7.27 -21.27 2.50
C ALA A 63 8.24 -21.32 3.69
N ASP A 64 9.18 -20.37 3.75
CA ASP A 64 10.30 -20.33 4.69
C ASP A 64 10.27 -19.06 5.57
N ASP A 65 9.20 -18.25 5.47
CA ASP A 65 9.07 -16.91 6.06
C ASP A 65 10.33 -16.04 5.83
N LEU A 66 10.79 -16.00 4.57
CA LEU A 66 12.11 -15.45 4.21
C LEU A 66 12.01 -14.36 3.14
N ILE A 67 12.57 -13.18 3.40
CA ILE A 67 12.83 -12.16 2.37
C ILE A 67 14.24 -12.38 1.80
N LEU A 68 14.31 -12.60 0.49
CA LEU A 68 15.56 -12.60 -0.26
C LEU A 68 15.69 -11.31 -1.04
N HIS A 69 16.85 -10.66 -0.97
CA HIS A 69 17.15 -9.49 -1.81
C HIS A 69 18.58 -9.52 -2.34
N GLU A 70 18.83 -8.84 -3.45
CA GLU A 70 20.19 -8.72 -4.00
C GLU A 70 21.13 -7.98 -3.04
N SER A 71 22.39 -8.40 -2.98
CA SER A 71 23.44 -7.78 -2.16
C SER A 71 24.03 -6.50 -2.76
N GLY A 72 23.40 -5.94 -3.80
CA GLY A 72 23.88 -4.78 -4.56
C GLY A 72 23.54 -3.44 -3.90
N GLY A 73 24.10 -2.35 -4.43
CA GLY A 73 23.77 -0.99 -4.02
C GLY A 73 24.22 -0.61 -2.59
N SER A 74 23.76 0.57 -2.17
CA SER A 74 23.93 1.12 -0.82
C SER A 74 23.07 0.40 0.22
N PRO A 75 23.38 0.56 1.54
CA PRO A 75 22.52 0.04 2.61
C PRO A 75 21.08 0.57 2.54
N PHE A 76 20.86 1.80 2.05
CA PHE A 76 19.51 2.33 1.85
C PHE A 76 18.77 1.63 0.69
N GLU A 77 19.44 1.36 -0.43
CA GLU A 77 18.81 0.61 -1.53
C GLU A 77 18.46 -0.83 -1.11
N GLN A 78 19.33 -1.48 -0.32
CA GLN A 78 19.02 -2.80 0.25
C GLN A 78 17.87 -2.73 1.26
N ALA A 79 17.82 -1.67 2.08
CA ALA A 79 16.69 -1.42 2.98
C ALA A 79 15.38 -1.22 2.22
N PHE A 80 15.44 -0.53 1.07
CA PHE A 80 14.29 -0.29 0.21
C PHE A 80 13.74 -1.60 -0.36
N LEU A 81 14.62 -2.48 -0.84
CA LEU A 81 14.24 -3.82 -1.30
C LEU A 81 13.52 -4.62 -0.19
N VAL A 82 14.05 -4.64 1.03
CA VAL A 82 13.41 -5.31 2.17
C VAL A 82 12.08 -4.64 2.55
N ALA A 83 12.03 -3.31 2.54
CA ALA A 83 10.82 -2.54 2.84
C ALA A 83 9.71 -2.71 1.79
N HIS A 84 10.08 -2.92 0.53
CA HIS A 84 9.18 -3.25 -0.58
C HIS A 84 8.50 -4.60 -0.33
N GLU A 85 9.27 -5.65 -0.06
CA GLU A 85 8.73 -6.98 0.29
C GLU A 85 7.91 -6.96 1.60
N ILE A 86 8.30 -6.17 2.61
CA ILE A 86 7.46 -5.94 3.81
C ILE A 86 6.10 -5.32 3.42
N GLY A 87 6.07 -4.42 2.44
CA GLY A 87 4.82 -3.91 1.86
C GLY A 87 3.99 -5.01 1.21
N HIS A 88 4.61 -5.90 0.43
CA HIS A 88 3.93 -7.06 -0.16
C HIS A 88 3.31 -7.99 0.89
N VAL A 89 3.99 -8.18 2.03
CA VAL A 89 3.49 -8.99 3.16
C VAL A 89 2.38 -8.25 3.94
N GLU A 90 2.59 -6.99 4.31
CA GLU A 90 1.63 -6.19 5.09
C GLU A 90 0.31 -5.94 4.34
N LEU A 91 0.41 -5.68 3.03
CA LEU A 91 -0.73 -5.34 2.18
C LEU A 91 -1.21 -6.52 1.32
N GLY A 92 -0.64 -7.72 1.53
CA GLY A 92 -0.99 -9.00 0.90
C GLY A 92 -0.64 -9.10 -0.59
N ASP A 93 -0.05 -10.23 -1.02
CA ASP A 93 0.46 -10.39 -2.40
C ASP A 93 -0.59 -10.60 -3.52
N ASP A 94 -0.54 -11.68 -4.30
CA ASP A 94 -1.66 -12.50 -4.82
C ASP A 94 -1.03 -13.73 -5.55
N PRO A 95 -1.11 -14.97 -5.03
CA PRO A 95 -0.01 -15.97 -5.06
C PRO A 95 0.45 -16.56 -6.40
N GLU A 96 -0.11 -16.12 -7.53
CA GLU A 96 0.06 -16.70 -8.87
C GLU A 96 0.80 -15.74 -9.83
N GLY A 97 1.53 -14.75 -9.29
CA GLY A 97 2.25 -13.74 -10.06
C GLY A 97 3.58 -14.22 -10.64
N GLU A 98 3.77 -14.05 -11.95
CA GLU A 98 5.10 -13.96 -12.57
C GLU A 98 5.95 -12.80 -11.98
N PRO A 99 7.28 -12.81 -12.13
CA PRO A 99 8.21 -11.85 -11.50
C PRO A 99 8.17 -10.44 -12.13
N VAL A 100 8.51 -9.42 -11.33
CA VAL A 100 8.34 -7.98 -11.64
C VAL A 100 9.61 -7.36 -12.26
N PRO A 101 9.53 -6.54 -13.33
CA PRO A 101 10.74 -6.01 -13.99
C PRO A 101 11.48 -4.89 -13.25
N THR A 102 10.83 -4.04 -12.44
CA THR A 102 11.47 -2.82 -11.89
C THR A 102 10.83 -2.30 -10.59
N ILE A 103 11.62 -2.37 -9.50
CA ILE A 103 11.44 -1.64 -8.23
C ILE A 103 12.09 -0.26 -8.39
N ASP A 104 11.36 0.83 -8.12
CA ASP A 104 11.81 2.23 -8.32
C ASP A 104 11.64 3.09 -7.04
N PRO A 105 12.73 3.32 -6.29
CA PRO A 105 12.72 4.17 -5.10
C PRO A 105 12.38 5.65 -5.35
N SER A 106 12.53 6.13 -6.59
CA SER A 106 12.32 7.52 -6.97
C SER A 106 10.91 7.79 -7.54
N ARG A 107 10.04 6.77 -7.59
CA ARG A 107 8.73 6.85 -8.25
C ARG A 107 7.84 7.97 -7.70
N ALA A 108 7.16 8.70 -8.57
CA ALA A 108 6.26 9.79 -8.19
C ALA A 108 4.97 9.31 -7.50
N ALA A 109 4.39 10.16 -6.64
CA ALA A 109 3.12 9.89 -5.96
C ALA A 109 1.88 10.01 -6.86
N GLU A 110 1.93 10.90 -7.84
CA GLU A 110 0.83 11.18 -8.77
C GLU A 110 1.11 10.54 -10.13
N PRO A 111 0.11 9.93 -10.80
CA PRO A 111 0.27 9.41 -12.15
C PRO A 111 0.53 10.55 -13.14
N SER A 112 1.32 10.29 -14.18
CA SER A 112 1.73 11.34 -15.14
C SER A 112 0.50 12.02 -15.78
N PRO A 113 0.42 13.37 -15.79
CA PRO A 113 -0.74 14.06 -16.35
C PRO A 113 -0.81 14.03 -17.88
N VAL A 114 0.28 13.65 -18.58
CA VAL A 114 0.43 13.77 -20.04
C VAL A 114 1.08 12.52 -20.67
N GLY A 115 0.77 12.24 -21.93
CA GLY A 115 1.52 11.30 -22.76
C GLY A 115 1.14 9.81 -22.61
N MET A 116 1.98 8.93 -23.17
CA MET A 116 1.78 7.47 -23.06
C MET A 116 1.97 6.96 -21.63
N ASP A 117 2.66 7.68 -20.74
CA ASP A 117 2.84 7.24 -19.35
C ASP A 117 1.48 7.18 -18.60
N ARG A 118 0.61 8.17 -18.83
CA ARG A 118 -0.80 8.14 -18.42
C ARG A 118 -1.57 6.93 -19.00
N VAL A 119 -1.09 6.38 -20.12
CA VAL A 119 -1.65 5.23 -20.86
C VAL A 119 -0.99 3.90 -20.44
N VAL A 120 0.09 3.91 -19.66
CA VAL A 120 0.77 2.69 -19.16
C VAL A 120 0.39 2.37 -17.69
N ASP A 121 0.21 3.37 -16.82
CA ASP A 121 0.07 3.26 -15.34
C ASP A 121 -1.04 2.38 -14.69
N TYR A 122 -1.83 1.57 -15.41
CA TYR A 122 -3.11 1.02 -14.88
C TYR A 122 -3.36 -0.49 -15.05
N GLY A 123 -2.33 -1.35 -15.07
CA GLY A 123 -2.53 -2.74 -14.66
C GLY A 123 -2.55 -2.85 -13.12
N ARG A 124 -3.48 -3.61 -12.50
CA ARG A 124 -3.51 -3.84 -11.03
C ARG A 124 -2.13 -4.17 -10.45
N ARG A 125 -1.37 -5.02 -11.15
CA ARG A 125 -0.02 -5.42 -10.74
C ARG A 125 0.93 -4.21 -10.70
N GLN A 126 1.07 -3.47 -11.80
CA GLN A 126 1.89 -2.26 -11.83
C GLN A 126 1.46 -1.19 -10.81
N ARG A 127 0.15 -0.98 -10.60
CA ARG A 127 -0.36 -0.11 -9.52
C ARG A 127 0.07 -0.58 -8.13
N ARG A 128 0.15 -1.90 -7.94
CA ARG A 128 0.58 -2.51 -6.68
C ARG A 128 2.09 -2.36 -6.49
N GLU A 129 2.90 -2.53 -7.54
CA GLU A 129 4.34 -2.19 -7.50
C GLU A 129 4.55 -0.71 -7.12
N VAL A 130 3.80 0.22 -7.75
CA VAL A 130 3.81 1.65 -7.39
C VAL A 130 3.44 1.84 -5.92
N GLN A 131 2.41 1.15 -5.43
CA GLN A 131 1.97 1.22 -4.04
C GLN A 131 3.05 0.67 -3.07
N MET A 132 3.80 -0.38 -3.44
CA MET A 132 4.88 -0.94 -2.63
C MET A 132 6.15 -0.10 -2.65
N ASP A 133 6.53 0.48 -3.80
CA ASP A 133 7.63 1.46 -3.88
C ASP A 133 7.34 2.68 -2.96
N LEU A 134 6.10 3.17 -2.99
CA LEU A 134 5.68 4.31 -2.16
C LEU A 134 5.54 3.91 -0.67
N PHE A 135 5.12 2.68 -0.36
CA PHE A 135 5.13 2.12 0.98
C PHE A 135 6.56 2.03 1.53
N ALA A 136 7.50 1.50 0.75
CA ALA A 136 8.89 1.34 1.13
C ALA A 136 9.56 2.68 1.40
N ARG A 137 9.33 3.69 0.54
CA ARG A 137 9.85 5.05 0.76
C ARG A 137 9.26 5.68 2.03
N GLU A 138 7.97 5.52 2.27
CA GLU A 138 7.30 6.07 3.45
C GLU A 138 7.69 5.34 4.75
N LEU A 139 8.01 4.05 4.69
CA LEU A 139 8.51 3.27 5.84
C LEU A 139 9.91 3.70 6.25
N LEU A 140 10.81 3.96 5.29
CA LEU A 140 12.19 4.37 5.57
C LEU A 140 12.30 5.87 5.88
N LEU A 141 11.54 6.72 5.18
CA LEU A 141 11.55 8.17 5.35
C LEU A 141 10.13 8.73 5.23
N PRO A 142 9.31 8.70 6.31
CA PRO A 142 7.96 9.25 6.29
C PRO A 142 7.94 10.71 5.86
N ARG A 143 6.92 11.15 5.11
CA ARG A 143 6.77 12.55 4.67
C ARG A 143 6.76 13.53 5.85
N THR A 144 6.18 13.13 6.98
CA THR A 144 6.17 13.91 8.22
C THR A 144 7.59 14.13 8.76
N LEU A 145 8.43 13.09 8.77
CA LEU A 145 9.84 13.18 9.17
C LEU A 145 10.67 13.99 8.16
N ALA A 146 10.54 13.71 6.86
CA ALA A 146 11.22 14.46 5.80
C ALA A 146 10.91 15.97 5.88
N ARG A 147 9.63 16.31 6.08
CA ARG A 147 9.18 17.70 6.25
C ARG A 147 9.75 18.32 7.52
N ALA A 148 9.77 17.62 8.65
CA ALA A 148 10.32 18.15 9.90
C ALA A 148 11.82 18.43 9.79
N LEU A 149 12.59 17.49 9.24
CA LEU A 149 14.02 17.66 8.96
C LEU A 149 14.29 18.88 8.05
N HIS A 150 13.44 19.13 7.06
CA HIS A 150 13.64 20.22 6.12
C HIS A 150 13.16 21.59 6.63
N ILE A 151 11.95 21.65 7.20
CA ILE A 151 11.28 22.89 7.58
C ILE A 151 11.63 23.32 9.01
N ASP A 152 11.68 22.37 9.94
CA ASP A 152 11.84 22.65 11.37
C ASP A 152 13.32 22.58 11.80
N GLU A 153 14.10 21.64 11.24
CA GLU A 153 15.57 21.54 11.46
C GLU A 153 16.41 22.26 10.37
N GLY A 154 15.79 22.73 9.28
CA GLY A 154 16.47 23.53 8.24
C GLY A 154 17.44 22.76 7.34
N LEU A 155 17.39 21.42 7.32
CA LEU A 155 18.31 20.59 6.52
C LEU A 155 17.97 20.65 5.03
N SER A 156 18.99 20.74 4.16
CA SER A 156 18.80 20.58 2.72
C SER A 156 18.50 19.13 2.34
N ALA A 157 17.92 18.89 1.17
CA ALA A 157 17.71 17.55 0.63
C ALA A 157 19.02 16.73 0.60
N SER A 158 20.14 17.35 0.23
CA SER A 158 21.47 16.73 0.25
C SER A 158 21.97 16.41 1.66
N ALA A 159 21.65 17.23 2.67
CA ALA A 159 22.00 16.96 4.06
C ALA A 159 21.15 15.82 4.65
N ILE A 160 19.86 15.76 4.30
CA ILE A 160 18.97 14.64 4.68
C ILE A 160 19.44 13.34 4.01
N ALA A 161 19.76 13.38 2.71
CA ALA A 161 20.34 12.24 1.97
C ALA A 161 21.62 11.72 2.62
N ALA A 162 22.56 12.61 2.97
CA ALA A 162 23.77 12.23 3.69
C ALA A 162 23.51 11.68 5.10
N LYS A 163 22.49 12.19 5.81
CA LYS A 163 22.11 11.76 7.17
C LYS A 163 21.51 10.35 7.19
N ILE A 164 20.70 9.98 6.20
CA ILE A 164 20.03 8.67 6.11
C ILE A 164 20.76 7.67 5.18
N GLY A 165 21.79 8.11 4.46
CA GLY A 165 22.52 7.28 3.50
C GLY A 165 21.75 6.96 2.21
N ALA A 166 20.73 7.76 1.87
CA ALA A 166 19.92 7.58 0.66
C ALA A 166 20.49 8.35 -0.54
N PRO A 167 20.28 7.86 -1.77
CA PRO A 167 20.39 8.66 -2.99
C PRO A 167 19.56 9.96 -2.94
N PHE A 168 20.09 11.03 -3.55
CA PHE A 168 19.52 12.39 -3.47
C PHE A 168 18.10 12.46 -4.04
N GLU A 169 17.88 11.81 -5.18
CA GLU A 169 16.63 11.76 -5.93
C GLU A 169 15.46 11.19 -5.12
N ILE A 170 15.72 10.20 -4.26
CA ILE A 170 14.70 9.59 -3.37
C ILE A 170 14.26 10.62 -2.33
N VAL A 171 15.22 11.31 -1.72
CA VAL A 171 14.95 12.34 -0.71
C VAL A 171 14.29 13.57 -1.34
N ALA A 172 14.73 13.98 -2.53
CA ALA A 172 14.11 15.07 -3.28
C ALA A 172 12.65 14.75 -3.64
N GLN A 173 12.36 13.55 -4.14
CA GLN A 173 11.00 13.13 -4.43
C GLN A 173 10.14 13.07 -3.15
N GLN A 174 10.66 12.51 -2.06
CA GLN A 174 9.90 12.43 -0.80
C GLN A 174 9.64 13.81 -0.19
N LEU A 175 10.55 14.77 -0.38
CA LEU A 175 10.31 16.18 -0.02
C LEU A 175 9.28 16.85 -0.93
N PHE A 176 9.29 16.60 -2.25
CA PHE A 176 8.21 17.08 -3.13
C PHE A 176 6.85 16.52 -2.69
N ASP A 177 6.76 15.21 -2.43
CA ASP A 177 5.55 14.56 -1.92
C ASP A 177 5.11 15.12 -0.55
N ALA A 178 6.05 15.56 0.30
CA ALA A 178 5.78 16.09 1.64
C ALA A 178 5.43 17.59 1.68
N LEU A 179 5.84 18.35 0.67
CA LEU A 179 5.68 19.82 0.61
C LEU A 179 4.62 20.29 -0.37
N LEU A 180 4.39 19.54 -1.47
CA LEU A 180 3.51 19.96 -2.57
C LEU A 180 2.16 19.24 -2.56
N LEU A 181 2.10 17.99 -2.07
CA LEU A 181 0.82 17.30 -1.91
C LEU A 181 0.07 17.88 -0.69
N PRO A 182 -1.27 18.01 -0.77
CA PRO A 182 -2.04 18.46 0.37
C PRO A 182 -1.83 17.50 1.55
N PRO A 183 -1.57 18.00 2.77
CA PRO A 183 -1.49 17.13 3.93
C PRO A 183 -2.84 16.45 4.10
N VAL A 184 -2.87 15.13 3.94
CA VAL A 184 -4.03 14.33 4.29
C VAL A 184 -4.05 14.28 5.82
N PRO A 185 -4.95 15.01 6.51
CA PRO A 185 -4.98 14.93 7.95
C PRO A 185 -5.25 13.47 8.34
N PRO A 186 -4.53 12.91 9.35
CA PRO A 186 -4.80 11.56 9.82
C PRO A 186 -6.27 11.54 10.22
N ALA A 187 -7.08 10.79 9.46
CA ALA A 187 -8.48 11.13 9.23
C ALA A 187 -9.16 11.47 10.54
N THR A 188 -9.38 12.77 10.80
CA THR A 188 -9.92 13.21 12.09
C THR A 188 -11.16 12.39 12.30
N ALA A 189 -11.23 11.70 13.45
CA ALA A 189 -12.34 10.83 13.75
C ALA A 189 -13.59 11.69 13.95
N THR A 190 -14.16 12.14 12.83
CA THR A 190 -15.58 12.30 12.66
C THR A 190 -16.11 10.94 13.06
N THR A 191 -16.60 10.89 14.29
CA THR A 191 -17.30 9.76 14.86
C THR A 191 -18.60 9.65 14.10
N HIS A 192 -18.48 9.17 12.86
CA HIS A 192 -19.57 8.79 12.02
C HIS A 192 -20.11 7.53 12.67
N VAL A 193 -20.93 7.73 13.72
CA VAL A 193 -21.49 6.67 14.56
C VAL A 193 -22.18 5.72 13.62
N GLU A 194 -21.53 4.59 13.34
CA GLU A 194 -22.08 3.55 12.49
C GLU A 194 -23.23 2.96 13.28
N ARG A 195 -24.44 3.45 13.00
CA ARG A 195 -25.67 2.93 13.60
C ARG A 195 -25.67 1.41 13.42
N PRO A 196 -25.97 0.61 14.45
CA PRO A 196 -25.98 -0.85 14.30
C PRO A 196 -26.90 -1.24 13.14
N LEU A 197 -26.52 -2.28 12.41
CA LEU A 197 -27.33 -2.81 11.32
C LEU A 197 -28.72 -3.18 11.86
N ASN A 198 -29.78 -2.82 11.14
CA ASN A 198 -31.08 -3.40 11.41
C ASN A 198 -31.11 -4.87 10.95
N SER A 199 -32.14 -5.63 11.36
CA SER A 199 -32.24 -7.07 11.07
C SER A 199 -32.18 -7.41 9.57
N LEU A 200 -32.76 -6.57 8.70
CA LEU A 200 -32.72 -6.76 7.25
C LEU A 200 -31.32 -6.52 6.67
N GLN A 201 -30.65 -5.47 7.14
CA GLN A 201 -29.26 -5.16 6.76
C GLN A 201 -28.29 -6.24 7.26
N ALA A 202 -28.47 -6.73 8.50
CA ALA A 202 -27.67 -7.82 9.05
C ALA A 202 -27.87 -9.12 8.27
N SER A 203 -29.12 -9.47 7.93
CA SER A 203 -29.44 -10.63 7.09
C SER A 203 -28.80 -10.52 5.70
N ALA A 204 -28.93 -9.36 5.02
CA ALA A 204 -28.30 -9.13 3.72
C ALA A 204 -26.76 -9.14 3.77
N ALA A 205 -26.16 -8.66 4.87
CA ALA A 205 -24.71 -8.71 5.07
C ALA A 205 -24.21 -10.13 5.41
N ALA A 206 -25.03 -10.95 6.07
CA ALA A 206 -24.74 -12.34 6.40
C ALA A 206 -25.00 -13.32 5.23
N HIS A 207 -25.61 -12.88 4.12
CA HIS A 207 -25.91 -13.76 2.98
C HIS A 207 -24.64 -14.37 2.37
N ARG A 208 -24.61 -15.71 2.34
CA ARG A 208 -23.61 -16.56 1.66
C ARG A 208 -24.36 -17.52 0.73
N GLY A 209 -23.97 -17.57 -0.53
CA GLY A 209 -24.67 -18.29 -1.58
C GLY A 209 -24.56 -17.56 -2.91
N GLU A 210 -25.57 -17.72 -3.76
CA GLU A 210 -25.64 -17.09 -5.09
C GLU A 210 -25.74 -15.56 -5.04
N ALA A 211 -25.65 -14.93 -6.22
CA ALA A 211 -25.70 -13.48 -6.40
C ALA A 211 -26.92 -12.85 -5.71
N TYR A 212 -26.68 -11.81 -4.91
CA TYR A 212 -27.69 -11.17 -4.07
C TYR A 212 -27.98 -9.74 -4.53
N LEU A 213 -29.21 -9.48 -4.95
CA LEU A 213 -29.69 -8.14 -5.30
C LEU A 213 -30.27 -7.43 -4.08
N LEU A 214 -29.55 -6.45 -3.53
CA LEU A 214 -30.05 -5.61 -2.43
C LEU A 214 -30.87 -4.42 -2.95
N GLU A 215 -32.18 -4.63 -3.06
CA GLU A 215 -33.13 -3.52 -3.23
C GLU A 215 -33.28 -2.72 -1.94
N ALA A 216 -33.30 -1.39 -2.09
CA ALA A 216 -33.27 -0.45 -0.97
C ALA A 216 -33.50 0.98 -1.48
N GLY A 217 -34.11 1.84 -0.65
CA GLY A 217 -34.32 3.25 -0.98
C GLY A 217 -33.05 4.10 -0.83
N PRO A 218 -33.03 5.34 -1.35
CA PRO A 218 -32.01 6.33 -0.99
C PRO A 218 -31.90 6.51 0.53
N GLY A 219 -30.69 6.68 1.05
CA GLY A 219 -30.46 6.90 2.50
C GLY A 219 -30.66 5.69 3.43
N THR A 220 -31.16 4.55 2.94
CA THR A 220 -31.44 3.35 3.77
C THR A 220 -30.21 2.51 4.13
N GLY A 221 -29.00 3.04 3.93
CA GLY A 221 -27.76 2.39 4.37
C GLY A 221 -27.17 1.33 3.44
N LYS A 222 -27.50 1.29 2.14
CA LYS A 222 -26.94 0.31 1.17
C LYS A 222 -25.43 0.11 1.31
N THR A 223 -24.66 1.20 1.32
CA THR A 223 -23.20 1.18 1.44
C THR A 223 -22.74 0.61 2.78
N GLN A 224 -23.50 0.83 3.86
CA GLN A 224 -23.22 0.24 5.16
C GLN A 224 -23.48 -1.27 5.17
N THR A 225 -24.57 -1.74 4.56
CA THR A 225 -24.83 -3.18 4.38
C THR A 225 -23.72 -3.84 3.56
N LEU A 226 -23.27 -3.18 2.48
CA LEU A 226 -22.21 -3.67 1.60
C LEU A 226 -20.87 -3.77 2.34
N ILE A 227 -20.50 -2.74 3.12
CA ILE A 227 -19.28 -2.76 3.94
C ILE A 227 -19.36 -3.83 5.03
N ALA A 228 -20.50 -3.98 5.71
CA ALA A 228 -20.69 -5.06 6.68
C ALA A 228 -20.60 -6.46 6.04
N ARG A 229 -21.05 -6.61 4.78
CA ARG A 229 -20.84 -7.85 4.03
C ARG A 229 -19.35 -8.10 3.76
N VAL A 230 -18.59 -7.07 3.39
CA VAL A 230 -17.14 -7.14 3.21
C VAL A 230 -16.46 -7.54 4.52
N GLU A 231 -16.78 -6.87 5.64
CA GLU A 231 -16.27 -7.21 6.97
C GLU A 231 -16.55 -8.69 7.31
N GLY A 232 -17.78 -9.16 7.07
CA GLY A 232 -18.18 -10.55 7.35
C GLY A 232 -17.47 -11.61 6.50
N VAL A 233 -17.15 -11.35 5.23
CA VAL A 233 -16.36 -12.32 4.43
C VAL A 233 -14.87 -12.29 4.79
N LEU A 234 -14.34 -11.13 5.20
CA LEU A 234 -12.98 -11.03 5.74
C LEU A 234 -12.85 -11.81 7.06
N ASP A 235 -13.87 -11.77 7.93
CA ASP A 235 -13.93 -12.54 9.17
C ASP A 235 -14.06 -14.07 8.94
N GLU A 236 -14.55 -14.48 7.77
CA GLU A 236 -14.55 -15.89 7.32
C GLU A 236 -13.20 -16.33 6.71
N GLY A 237 -12.19 -15.46 6.72
CA GLY A 237 -10.87 -15.74 6.14
C GLY A 237 -10.83 -15.64 4.61
N VAL A 238 -11.82 -14.99 3.98
CA VAL A 238 -11.72 -14.68 2.54
C VAL A 238 -10.60 -13.67 2.34
N ASP A 239 -9.61 -14.09 1.58
CA ASP A 239 -8.50 -13.28 1.12
C ASP A 239 -8.97 -11.91 0.55
N PRO A 240 -8.56 -10.78 1.15
CA PRO A 240 -8.94 -9.44 0.69
C PRO A 240 -8.67 -9.21 -0.80
N ARG A 241 -7.61 -9.83 -1.33
CA ARG A 241 -7.15 -9.69 -2.72
C ARG A 241 -8.16 -10.24 -3.72
N ARG A 242 -9.00 -11.18 -3.28
CA ARG A 242 -10.08 -11.81 -4.06
C ARG A 242 -11.40 -11.02 -4.01
N ILE A 243 -11.44 -9.89 -3.28
CA ILE A 243 -12.63 -9.05 -3.15
C ILE A 243 -12.53 -7.83 -4.07
N LEU A 244 -13.53 -7.70 -4.95
CA LEU A 244 -13.71 -6.57 -5.86
C LEU A 244 -14.89 -5.70 -5.41
N LEU A 245 -14.64 -4.43 -5.11
CA LEU A 245 -15.66 -3.49 -4.63
C LEU A 245 -15.82 -2.30 -5.59
N LEU A 246 -16.92 -2.29 -6.35
CA LEU A 246 -17.20 -1.33 -7.41
C LEU A 246 -18.27 -0.30 -7.04
N THR A 247 -18.12 0.92 -7.57
CA THR A 247 -19.14 1.98 -7.53
C THR A 247 -19.07 2.90 -8.77
N PHE A 248 -19.94 3.89 -8.86
CA PHE A 248 -20.00 4.83 -9.98
C PHE A 248 -19.14 6.08 -9.81
N SER A 249 -18.71 6.44 -8.60
CA SER A 249 -17.95 7.67 -8.35
C SER A 249 -16.69 7.46 -7.50
N ASN A 250 -15.63 8.21 -7.83
CA ASN A 250 -14.36 8.16 -7.09
C ASN A 250 -14.55 8.54 -5.61
N LYS A 251 -15.46 9.49 -5.32
CA LYS A 251 -15.83 9.86 -3.95
C LYS A 251 -16.40 8.67 -3.17
N ALA A 252 -17.37 7.95 -3.74
CA ALA A 252 -17.94 6.78 -3.07
C ALA A 252 -16.92 5.63 -2.92
N ALA A 253 -15.99 5.48 -3.86
CA ALA A 253 -14.90 4.49 -3.74
C ALA A 253 -13.97 4.83 -2.57
N GLY A 254 -13.52 6.09 -2.50
CA GLY A 254 -12.68 6.59 -1.41
C GLY A 254 -13.38 6.54 -0.04
N GLU A 255 -14.68 6.82 0.03
CA GLU A 255 -15.49 6.66 1.25
C GLU A 255 -15.59 5.18 1.68
N MET A 256 -15.80 4.25 0.73
CA MET A 256 -15.82 2.82 1.06
C MET A 256 -14.47 2.32 1.58
N ALA A 257 -13.38 2.70 0.91
CA ALA A 257 -12.01 2.35 1.32
C ALA A 257 -11.70 2.88 2.73
N GLU A 258 -11.96 4.16 3.00
CA GLU A 258 -11.80 4.76 4.34
C GLU A 258 -12.61 4.01 5.41
N ARG A 259 -13.88 3.69 5.13
CA ARG A 259 -14.75 3.03 6.11
C ARG A 259 -14.28 1.62 6.47
N ILE A 260 -13.81 0.85 5.49
CA ILE A 260 -13.21 -0.48 5.72
C ILE A 260 -11.88 -0.31 6.48
N ALA A 261 -11.03 0.63 6.06
CA ALA A 261 -9.72 0.87 6.66
C ALA A 261 -9.79 1.20 8.16
N ARG A 262 -10.85 1.86 8.63
CA ARG A 262 -11.07 2.14 10.06
C ARG A 262 -11.14 0.88 10.95
N LYS A 263 -11.51 -0.28 10.39
CA LYS A 263 -11.56 -1.56 11.12
C LYS A 263 -10.54 -2.58 10.61
N ARG A 264 -10.19 -2.52 9.33
CA ARG A 264 -9.34 -3.47 8.60
C ARG A 264 -8.39 -2.71 7.65
N PRO A 265 -7.37 -2.00 8.17
CA PRO A 265 -6.49 -1.15 7.35
C PRO A 265 -5.74 -1.93 6.28
N GLU A 266 -5.12 -3.06 6.67
CA GLU A 266 -4.41 -3.98 5.78
C GLU A 266 -5.33 -4.47 4.64
N ALA A 267 -6.51 -5.01 4.98
CA ALA A 267 -7.47 -5.50 3.99
C ALA A 267 -7.97 -4.38 3.04
N ALA A 268 -8.22 -3.17 3.55
CA ALA A 268 -8.67 -2.05 2.72
C ALA A 268 -7.64 -1.62 1.67
N ALA A 269 -6.34 -1.74 1.99
CA ALA A 269 -5.24 -1.46 1.09
C ALA A 269 -4.95 -2.62 0.11
N ALA A 270 -5.25 -3.87 0.49
CA ALA A 270 -5.12 -5.08 -0.31
C ALA A 270 -6.26 -5.28 -1.34
N MET A 271 -7.47 -4.82 -1.01
CA MET A 271 -8.67 -4.96 -1.84
C MET A 271 -8.65 -4.09 -3.10
N TRP A 272 -9.27 -4.57 -4.18
CA TRP A 272 -9.59 -3.69 -5.31
C TRP A 272 -10.85 -2.90 -4.99
N ILE A 273 -10.72 -1.61 -4.67
CA ILE A 273 -11.83 -0.69 -4.39
C ILE A 273 -11.76 0.48 -5.38
N GLY A 274 -12.82 0.71 -6.15
CA GLY A 274 -12.78 1.71 -7.22
C GLY A 274 -14.08 1.87 -8.01
N THR A 275 -13.97 2.44 -9.21
CA THR A 275 -15.12 2.65 -10.10
C THR A 275 -15.21 1.63 -11.21
N PHE A 276 -16.43 1.39 -11.73
CA PHE A 276 -16.65 0.54 -12.91
C PHE A 276 -15.74 0.93 -14.10
N HIS A 277 -15.53 2.23 -14.33
CA HIS A 277 -14.64 2.74 -15.38
C HIS A 277 -13.17 2.37 -15.12
N ALA A 278 -12.68 2.56 -13.89
CA ALA A 278 -11.31 2.21 -13.52
C ALA A 278 -11.06 0.69 -13.58
N PHE A 279 -12.10 -0.13 -13.35
CA PHE A 279 -12.05 -1.59 -13.46
C PHE A 279 -12.07 -2.06 -14.92
N GLY A 280 -12.96 -1.51 -15.74
CA GLY A 280 -13.04 -1.85 -17.17
C GLY A 280 -11.74 -1.53 -17.90
N LEU A 281 -11.10 -0.40 -17.58
CA LEU A 281 -9.79 -0.04 -18.15
C LEU A 281 -8.67 -1.01 -17.72
N ASP A 282 -8.66 -1.45 -16.46
CA ASP A 282 -7.71 -2.43 -15.92
C ASP A 282 -7.91 -3.82 -16.57
N ILE A 283 -9.15 -4.29 -16.77
CA ILE A 283 -9.44 -5.51 -17.56
C ILE A 283 -8.90 -5.38 -18.99
N ILE A 284 -9.25 -4.29 -19.69
CA ILE A 284 -8.82 -4.11 -21.09
C ILE A 284 -7.30 -4.16 -21.18
N ARG A 285 -6.57 -3.45 -20.30
CA ARG A 285 -5.10 -3.47 -20.32
C ARG A 285 -4.49 -4.83 -20.00
N ARG A 286 -5.09 -5.63 -19.11
CA ARG A 286 -4.55 -6.96 -18.75
C ARG A 286 -4.77 -8.03 -19.81
N PHE A 287 -5.83 -7.91 -20.62
CA PHE A 287 -6.25 -8.95 -21.57
C PHE A 287 -6.30 -8.51 -23.02
N HIS A 288 -5.94 -7.25 -23.31
CA HIS A 288 -5.63 -6.79 -24.66
C HIS A 288 -4.36 -7.49 -25.16
N ILE A 289 -4.54 -8.36 -26.15
CA ILE A 289 -3.46 -8.90 -26.97
C ILE A 289 -3.34 -7.96 -28.18
N GLU A 290 -2.12 -7.50 -28.44
CA GLU A 290 -1.74 -6.67 -29.58
C GLU A 290 -1.29 -7.55 -30.77
#